data_AF-A0A1M5H3H0-F1
#
_entry.id   AF-A0A1M5H3H0-F1
#
_cell.length_a   1.000
_cell.length_b   1.000
_cell.length_c   1.000
_cell.angle_alpha   90.00
_cell.angle_beta   90.00
_cell.angle_gamma   90.00
#
_symmetry.space_group_name_H-M   'P 1'
#
loop_
_entity.id
_entity.type
_entity.pdbx_description
1 polymer ?
#
loop_
_entity_poly.entity_id
_entity_poly.type
_entity_poly.pdbx_seq_one_letter_code
_entity_poly.pdbx_strand_id
1 'polypeptide(L)'
;MIGFALLLFPFLLLGFVLLMQRVEEPLSSIAVERQIEQFLDDASPEELDTFVREGTDSALSRFRARLGIARLRRGWRKASH
;
A
#
# COMPACT_ATOMS: atom_id res chain seq x y z
N MET A 1 0.62 45.03 -8.51
CA MET A 1 0.86 43.59 -8.77
C MET A 1 0.47 42.68 -7.59
N ILE A 2 0.53 43.14 -6.33
CA ILE A 2 0.16 42.35 -5.12
C ILE A 2 -1.31 41.92 -5.07
N GLY A 3 -2.24 42.77 -5.52
CA GLY A 3 -3.68 42.46 -5.47
C GLY A 3 -4.08 41.19 -6.24
N PHE A 4 -3.38 40.89 -7.34
CA PHE A 4 -3.61 39.66 -8.09
C PHE A 4 -3.19 38.41 -7.31
N ALA A 5 -2.08 38.48 -6.56
CA ALA A 5 -1.59 37.37 -5.74
C ALA A 5 -2.58 37.05 -4.60
N LEU A 6 -3.17 38.07 -3.97
CA LEU A 6 -4.21 37.89 -2.95
C LEU A 6 -5.47 37.21 -3.50
N LEU A 7 -5.82 37.51 -4.76
CA LEU A 7 -6.94 36.87 -5.44
C LEU A 7 -6.64 35.40 -5.79
N LEU A 8 -5.40 35.10 -6.18
CA LEU A 8 -4.96 33.76 -6.61
C LEU A 8 -4.73 32.81 -5.42
N PHE A 9 -4.26 33.34 -4.30
CA PHE A 9 -3.92 32.59 -3.09
C PHE A 9 -5.00 31.61 -2.59
N PRO A 10 -6.29 32.00 -2.45
CA PRO A 10 -7.33 31.06 -2.01
C PRO A 10 -7.55 29.89 -2.99
N PHE A 11 -7.41 30.13 -4.30
CA PHE A 11 -7.53 29.07 -5.30
C PHE A 11 -6.35 28.11 -5.27
N LEU A 12 -5.14 28.61 -5.00
CA LEU A 12 -3.96 27.78 -4.79
C LEU A 12 -4.11 26.89 -3.56
N LEU A 13 -4.63 27.42 -2.45
CA LEU A 13 -4.92 26.61 -1.24
C LEU A 13 -5.95 25.52 -1.52
N LEU A 14 -7.05 25.85 -2.23
CA LEU A 14 -8.06 24.87 -2.61
C LEU A 14 -7.47 23.76 -3.50
N GLY A 15 -6.66 24.15 -4.49
CA GLY A 15 -5.92 23.21 -5.33
C GLY A 15 -4.97 22.32 -4.52
N PHE A 16 -4.24 22.90 -3.56
CA PHE A 16 -3.33 22.17 -2.68
C PHE A 16 -4.07 21.14 -1.80
N VAL A 17 -5.22 21.50 -1.23
CA VAL A 17 -6.06 20.60 -0.43
C VAL A 17 -6.64 19.47 -1.28
N LEU A 18 -7.06 19.75 -2.51
CA LEU A 18 -7.49 18.70 -3.45
C LEU A 18 -6.33 17.78 -3.85
N LEU A 19 -5.13 18.33 -3.98
CA LEU A 19 -3.92 17.58 -4.31
C LEU A 19 -3.44 16.74 -3.13
N MET A 20 -3.71 17.14 -1.88
CA MET A 20 -3.44 16.31 -0.69
C MET A 20 -4.08 14.93 -0.79
N GLN A 21 -5.28 14.78 -1.37
CA GLN A 21 -5.86 13.45 -1.64
C GLN A 21 -4.99 12.58 -2.57
N ARG A 22 -4.20 13.22 -3.43
CA ARG A 22 -3.25 12.55 -4.35
C ARG A 22 -1.88 12.31 -3.70
N VAL A 23 -1.55 13.02 -2.62
CA VAL A 23 -0.37 12.81 -1.77
C VAL A 23 -0.66 11.79 -0.65
N GLU A 24 -1.93 11.56 -0.32
CA GLU A 24 -2.34 10.47 0.57
C GLU A 24 -2.05 9.09 -0.04
N GLU A 25 -2.13 8.94 -1.36
CA GLU A 25 -1.80 7.69 -2.06
C GLU A 25 -0.34 7.23 -1.85
N PRO A 26 0.69 8.10 -1.93
CA PRO A 26 2.06 7.73 -1.56
C PRO A 26 2.28 7.50 -0.05
N LEU A 27 1.42 8.03 0.84
CA LEU A 27 1.52 7.73 2.30
C LEU A 27 1.07 6.30 2.63
N SER A 28 0.38 5.62 1.72
CA SER A 28 0.12 4.18 1.83
C SER A 28 1.40 3.33 1.82
N SER A 29 2.56 3.90 1.47
CA SER A 29 3.88 3.28 1.67
C SER A 29 4.19 3.00 3.15
N ILE A 30 3.58 3.71 4.10
CA ILE A 30 3.73 3.42 5.53
C ILE A 30 2.96 2.13 5.93
N ALA A 31 1.97 1.70 5.13
CA ALA A 31 1.35 0.38 5.29
C ALA A 31 2.22 -0.75 4.70
N VAL A 32 3.26 -0.43 3.92
CA VAL A 32 4.22 -1.41 3.38
C VAL A 32 5.23 -1.81 4.44
N GLU A 33 5.66 -0.92 5.33
CA GLU A 33 6.62 -1.22 6.40
C GLU A 33 6.11 -2.35 7.33
N ARG A 34 4.85 -2.26 7.75
CA ARG A 34 4.20 -3.30 8.56
C ARG A 34 3.99 -4.61 7.80
N GLN A 35 3.83 -4.56 6.48
CA GLN A 35 3.76 -5.77 5.64
C GLN A 35 5.14 -6.39 5.41
N ILE A 36 6.21 -5.59 5.38
CA ILE A 36 7.59 -6.08 5.27
C ILE A 36 8.00 -6.77 6.57
N GLU A 37 7.73 -6.17 7.72
CA GLU A 37 8.04 -6.76 9.03
C GLU A 37 7.35 -8.13 9.19
N GLN A 38 6.06 -8.19 8.84
CA GLN A 38 5.30 -9.44 8.88
C GLN A 38 5.75 -10.45 7.79
N PHE A 39 6.22 -9.99 6.62
CA PHE A 39 6.82 -10.87 5.62
C PHE A 39 8.13 -11.46 6.14
N LEU A 40 9.00 -10.68 6.78
CA LEU A 40 10.25 -11.19 7.33
C LEU A 40 10.05 -12.22 8.46
N ASP A 41 8.97 -12.09 9.24
CA ASP A 41 8.59 -13.06 10.28
C ASP A 41 7.95 -14.35 9.73
N ASP A 42 7.07 -14.26 8.72
CA ASP A 42 6.27 -15.40 8.23
C ASP A 42 6.74 -15.99 6.87
N ALA A 43 7.71 -15.38 6.18
CA ALA A 43 8.12 -15.81 4.84
C ALA A 43 8.84 -17.16 4.85
N SER A 44 8.52 -18.00 3.86
CA SER A 44 9.28 -19.23 3.64
C SER A 44 10.66 -18.91 3.03
N PRO A 45 11.66 -19.80 3.21
CA PRO A 45 13.00 -19.61 2.62
C PRO A 45 12.97 -19.38 1.10
N GLU A 46 12.01 -19.98 0.39
CA GLU A 46 11.88 -19.81 -1.06
C GLU A 46 11.34 -18.42 -1.45
N GLU A 47 10.47 -17.84 -0.61
CA GLU A 47 9.95 -16.47 -0.79
C GLU A 47 11.04 -15.43 -0.50
N LEU A 48 11.93 -15.70 0.47
CA LEU A 48 13.13 -14.88 0.74
C LEU A 48 14.16 -14.93 -0.40
N ASP A 49 14.41 -16.10 -0.99
CA ASP A 49 15.33 -16.22 -2.14
C ASP A 49 14.82 -15.43 -3.35
N THR A 50 13.49 -15.45 -3.56
CA THR A 50 12.84 -14.63 -4.59
C THR A 50 12.97 -13.14 -4.28
N PHE A 51 12.83 -12.72 -3.02
CA PHE A 51 13.04 -11.33 -2.60
C PHE A 51 14.48 -10.85 -2.89
N VAL A 52 15.48 -11.68 -2.62
CA VAL A 52 16.90 -11.36 -2.86
C VAL A 52 17.21 -11.32 -4.37
N ARG A 53 16.62 -12.22 -5.17
CA ARG A 53 16.87 -12.29 -6.62
C ARG A 53 16.06 -11.28 -7.45
N GLU A 54 14.82 -11.01 -7.09
CA GLU A 54 13.85 -10.30 -7.95
C GLU A 54 13.32 -8.99 -7.33
N GLY A 55 13.62 -8.71 -6.06
CA GLY A 55 13.22 -7.49 -5.36
C GLY A 55 11.87 -7.56 -4.63
N THR A 56 11.55 -6.46 -3.92
CA THR A 56 10.41 -6.30 -3.01
C THR A 56 9.06 -6.55 -3.68
N ASP A 57 8.83 -6.02 -4.88
CA ASP A 57 7.52 -6.09 -5.55
C ASP A 57 7.12 -7.52 -5.95
N SER A 58 8.06 -8.32 -6.45
CA SER A 58 7.79 -9.71 -6.85
C SER A 58 7.44 -10.58 -5.64
N ALA A 59 8.21 -10.47 -4.55
CA ALA A 59 8.00 -11.25 -3.34
C ALA A 59 6.69 -10.89 -2.60
N LEU A 60 6.39 -9.59 -2.46
CA LEU A 60 5.15 -9.11 -1.82
C LEU A 60 3.89 -9.53 -2.58
N SER A 61 3.95 -9.60 -3.92
CA SER A 61 2.82 -10.04 -4.75
C SER A 61 2.45 -11.52 -4.48
N ARG A 62 3.46 -12.40 -4.34
CA ARG A 62 3.26 -13.82 -4.02
C ARG A 62 2.75 -14.04 -2.61
N PHE A 63 3.31 -13.33 -1.64
CA PHE A 63 2.85 -13.37 -0.24
C PHE A 63 1.39 -12.93 -0.10
N ARG A 64 1.00 -11.82 -0.76
CA ARG A 64 -0.39 -11.35 -0.80
C ARG A 64 -1.34 -12.35 -1.45
N ALA A 65 -0.92 -13.00 -2.54
CA ALA A 65 -1.72 -14.04 -3.20
C ALA A 65 -1.98 -15.21 -2.24
N ARG A 66 -0.96 -15.68 -1.51
CA ARG A 66 -1.09 -16.74 -0.50
C ARG A 66 -2.04 -16.36 0.64
N LEU A 67 -1.93 -15.15 1.17
CA LEU A 67 -2.82 -14.63 2.22
C LEU A 67 -4.27 -14.44 1.74
N GLY A 68 -4.48 -14.03 0.49
CA GLY A 68 -5.80 -13.91 -0.13
C GLY A 68 -6.50 -15.27 -0.26
N ILE A 69 -5.76 -16.29 -0.72
CA ILE A 69 -6.24 -17.67 -0.84
C ILE A 69 -6.59 -18.25 0.54
N ALA A 70 -5.76 -18.02 1.55
CA ALA A 70 -6.01 -18.49 2.92
C ALA A 70 -7.26 -17.86 3.56
N ARG A 71 -7.59 -16.61 3.21
CA ARG A 71 -8.82 -15.93 3.65
C ARG A 71 -10.06 -16.47 2.94
N LEU A 72 -10.00 -16.66 1.63
CA LEU A 72 -11.10 -17.26 0.85
C LEU A 72 -11.44 -18.67 1.35
N ARG A 73 -10.42 -19.49 1.63
CA ARG A 73 -10.61 -20.85 2.16
C ARG A 73 -11.24 -20.87 3.55
N ARG A 74 -10.99 -19.84 4.38
CA ARG A 74 -11.63 -19.68 5.70
C ARG A 74 -13.09 -19.23 5.59
N GLY A 75 -13.43 -18.35 4.64
CA GLY A 75 -14.80 -17.90 4.40
C GLY A 75 -15.74 -19.03 3.97
N TRP A 76 -15.26 -19.93 3.10
CA TRP A 76 -16.04 -21.08 2.64
C TRP A 76 -16.41 -22.07 3.75
N ARG A 77 -15.53 -22.25 4.74
CA ARG A 77 -15.77 -23.17 5.87
C ARG A 77 -16.85 -22.70 6.85
N LYS A 78 -17.26 -21.43 6.75
CA LYS A 78 -18.29 -20.83 7.60
C LYS A 78 -19.68 -20.82 6.93
N ALA A 79 -19.74 -21.03 5.62
CA ALA A 79 -20.99 -21.08 4.86
C ALA A 79 -21.59 -22.50 4.77
N SER A 80 -20.89 -23.51 5.28
CA SER A 80 -21.27 -24.93 5.21
C SER A 80 -21.80 -25.49 6.54
N HIS A 81 -22.19 -24.63 7.49
CA HIS A 81 -22.67 -25.01 8.81
C HIS A 81 -23.87 -24.17 9.21
#